data_AF-A0A8G1S3U9-F1
#
_entry.id   AF-A0A8G1S3U9-F1
#
_cell.length_a   1.000
_cell.length_b   1.000
_cell.length_c   1.000
_cell.angle_alpha   90.00
_cell.angle_beta   90.00
_cell.angle_gamma   90.00
#
_symmetry.space_group_name_H-M   'P 1'
#
loop_
_entity.id
_entity.type
_entity.pdbx_description
1 polymer ?
#
loop_
_entity_poly.entity_id
_entity_poly.type
_entity_poly.pdbx_seq_one_letter_code
_entity_poly.pdbx_strand_id
1 'polypeptide(L)'
;MYRKLTDDRLLLEEIKEVLFNESSGMFLWVHLQLEILWSTCFTDAEVRSALRQLPKDLEETYRYCANRINAHDKRALKVLKWVGFASRPLHVEELREAVAFEKQDTEFDSNKLPQRDFIIGSCANLVVLDPIDLCVRFAHSSIKQYLVKNGLPGPQRALQEQPFDEKQEEMNCGEFCIAYLCFSNFSLQIEHKCNATRDAVVPDPVLFAGPALKSSLRYLFRVPDSPKPQRVLQLRSIRTSTIPDRSQYKFLNYATVNWVGQTRSLARDSPMWEKFEKLATCFNETWNFHPWKPGGRSLRSQLHSLFGWAVRENHEPLLSIALNWKKEILQWDTHLYITPLPVMIRRWHRYCLALQKPIQT
;
A
#
# COMPACT_ATOMS: atom_id res chain seq x y z
N MET A 1 29.04 -12.92 7.31
CA MET A 1 30.45 -13.24 7.67
C MET A 1 30.50 -13.22 9.20
N TYR A 2 30.66 -14.37 9.85
CA TYR A 2 30.60 -14.44 11.32
C TYR A 2 31.96 -14.05 11.91
N ARG A 3 32.02 -12.87 12.53
CA ARG A 3 33.19 -12.41 13.29
C ARG A 3 33.33 -13.27 14.54
N LYS A 4 34.53 -13.73 14.89
CA LYS A 4 34.76 -14.37 16.19
C LYS A 4 34.72 -13.30 17.30
N LEU A 5 34.10 -13.60 18.43
CA LEU A 5 33.96 -12.63 19.53
C LEU A 5 35.24 -12.50 20.38
N THR A 6 35.93 -13.62 20.63
CA THR A 6 37.21 -13.67 21.36
C THR A 6 37.98 -14.94 20.98
N ASP A 7 39.31 -14.91 21.10
CA ASP A 7 40.18 -16.09 21.01
C ASP A 7 40.45 -16.74 22.39
N ASP A 8 40.15 -16.04 23.48
CA ASP A 8 40.33 -16.51 24.85
C ASP A 8 39.26 -17.54 25.23
N ARG A 9 39.69 -18.77 25.48
CA ARG A 9 38.80 -19.87 25.89
C ARG A 9 38.17 -19.64 27.25
N LEU A 10 38.86 -18.98 28.18
CA LEU A 10 38.33 -18.71 29.52
C LEU A 10 37.22 -17.67 29.45
N LEU A 11 37.43 -16.61 28.67
CA LEU A 11 36.40 -15.61 28.42
C LEU A 11 35.18 -16.21 27.71
N LEU A 12 35.37 -17.18 26.81
CA LEU A 12 34.25 -17.86 26.17
C LEU A 12 33.39 -18.65 27.17
N GLU A 13 34.00 -19.35 28.13
CA GLU A 13 33.25 -20.03 29.20
C GLU A 13 32.57 -19.02 30.15
N GLU A 14 33.24 -17.91 30.48
CA GLU A 14 32.66 -16.81 31.26
C GLU A 14 31.39 -16.24 30.58
N ILE A 15 31.42 -15.99 29.27
CA ILE A 15 30.26 -15.52 28.50
C ILE A 15 29.10 -16.53 28.61
N LYS A 16 29.39 -17.83 28.42
CA LYS A 16 28.35 -18.87 28.48
C LYS A 16 27.72 -18.96 29.87
N GLU A 17 28.53 -18.94 30.92
CA GLU A 17 28.06 -19.04 32.30
C GLU A 17 27.21 -17.83 32.69
N VAL A 18 27.68 -16.61 32.40
CA VAL A 18 26.93 -15.38 32.70
C VAL A 18 25.60 -15.37 31.94
N LEU A 19 25.61 -15.63 30.63
CA LEU A 19 24.38 -15.62 29.84
C LEU A 19 23.42 -16.74 30.27
N PHE A 20 23.90 -17.91 30.64
CA PHE A 20 23.07 -19.01 31.12
C PHE A 20 22.36 -18.63 32.44
N ASN A 21 23.12 -18.12 33.41
CA ASN A 21 22.62 -17.77 34.73
C ASN A 21 21.63 -16.59 34.70
N GLU A 22 21.92 -15.54 33.92
CA GLU A 22 21.08 -14.34 33.82
C GLU A 22 19.85 -14.54 32.91
N SER A 23 19.86 -15.55 32.03
CA SER A 23 18.77 -15.74 31.06
C SER A 23 17.39 -15.95 31.66
N SER A 24 17.29 -16.43 32.89
CA SER A 24 16.03 -16.85 33.52
C SER A 24 15.18 -17.78 32.61
N GLY A 25 15.83 -18.61 31.78
CA GLY A 25 15.17 -19.51 30.83
C GLY A 25 14.74 -18.86 29.50
N MET A 26 15.08 -17.59 29.25
CA MET A 26 14.68 -16.85 28.06
C MET A 26 15.73 -16.94 26.95
N PHE A 27 15.56 -17.92 26.05
CA PHE A 27 16.47 -18.11 24.90
C PHE A 27 16.62 -16.84 24.03
N LEU A 28 15.51 -16.12 23.79
CA LEU A 28 15.53 -14.89 23.00
C LEU A 28 16.43 -13.82 23.64
N TRP A 29 16.41 -13.70 24.97
CA TRP A 29 17.26 -12.74 25.67
C TRP A 29 18.74 -13.09 25.45
N VAL A 30 19.12 -14.36 25.59
CA VAL A 30 20.49 -14.83 25.33
C VAL A 30 20.92 -14.51 23.90
N HIS A 31 20.05 -14.80 22.93
CA HIS A 31 20.33 -14.49 21.53
C HIS A 31 20.55 -13.00 21.29
N LEU A 32 19.72 -12.12 21.86
CA LEU A 32 19.88 -10.67 21.72
C LEU A 32 21.15 -10.16 22.42
N GLN A 33 21.50 -10.67 23.60
CA GLN A 33 22.76 -10.29 24.26
C GLN A 33 23.96 -10.68 23.40
N LEU A 34 23.94 -11.87 22.82
CA LEU A 34 24.98 -12.31 21.90
C LEU A 34 25.09 -11.38 20.68
N GLU A 35 23.98 -11.04 20.02
CA GLU A 35 23.97 -10.09 18.90
C GLU A 35 24.49 -8.70 19.31
N ILE A 36 24.16 -8.24 20.52
CA ILE A 36 24.68 -6.98 21.08
C ILE A 36 26.21 -7.08 21.21
N LEU A 37 26.73 -8.10 21.91
CA LEU A 37 28.17 -8.33 22.08
C LEU A 37 28.90 -8.39 20.74
N TRP A 38 28.31 -9.09 19.76
CA TRP A 38 28.85 -9.18 18.40
C TRP A 38 28.86 -7.84 17.65
N SER A 39 27.91 -6.97 17.93
CA SER A 39 27.79 -5.67 17.24
C SER A 39 28.57 -4.54 17.91
N THR A 40 28.84 -4.61 19.23
CA THR A 40 29.41 -3.49 20.00
C THR A 40 30.82 -3.72 20.51
N CYS A 41 31.21 -4.96 20.79
CA CYS A 41 32.49 -5.26 21.43
C CYS A 41 33.51 -5.66 20.37
N PHE A 42 34.71 -5.08 20.40
CA PHE A 42 35.83 -5.38 19.50
C PHE A 42 37.09 -5.80 20.27
N THR A 43 37.06 -5.76 21.60
CA THR A 43 38.13 -6.19 22.50
C THR A 43 37.57 -7.04 23.64
N ASP A 44 38.40 -7.92 24.19
CA ASP A 44 38.04 -8.74 25.37
C ASP A 44 37.68 -7.87 26.59
N ALA A 45 38.26 -6.68 26.70
CA ALA A 45 37.94 -5.72 27.75
C ALA A 45 36.50 -5.18 27.62
N GLU A 46 36.08 -4.84 26.40
CA GLU A 46 34.71 -4.41 26.12
C GLU A 46 33.71 -5.54 26.37
N VAL A 47 34.05 -6.78 25.98
CA VAL A 47 33.21 -7.96 26.26
C VAL A 47 33.00 -8.10 27.77
N ARG A 48 34.07 -8.10 28.57
CA ARG A 48 33.96 -8.20 30.05
C ARG A 48 33.18 -7.03 30.65
N SER A 49 33.33 -5.82 30.10
CA SER A 49 32.56 -4.66 30.55
C SER A 49 31.06 -4.82 30.23
N ALA A 50 30.73 -5.30 29.03
CA ALA A 50 29.35 -5.52 28.61
C ALA A 50 28.67 -6.64 29.42
N LEU A 51 29.39 -7.73 29.73
CA LEU A 51 28.88 -8.81 30.60
C LEU A 51 28.49 -8.31 32.00
N ARG A 52 29.14 -7.26 32.51
CA ARG A 52 28.81 -6.65 33.82
C ARG A 52 27.61 -5.70 33.78
N GLN A 53 27.16 -5.33 32.58
CA GLN A 53 26.12 -4.32 32.36
C GLN A 53 24.99 -4.87 31.47
N LEU A 54 24.74 -6.18 31.55
CA LEU A 54 23.69 -6.80 30.76
C LEU A 54 22.30 -6.28 31.17
N PRO A 55 21.43 -5.96 30.21
CA PRO A 55 20.02 -5.68 30.46
C PRO A 55 19.34 -6.84 31.17
N LYS A 56 18.53 -6.57 32.20
CA LYS A 56 17.91 -7.63 33.04
C LYS A 56 16.83 -8.43 32.33
N ASP A 57 16.14 -7.80 31.38
CA ASP A 57 15.02 -8.41 30.68
C ASP A 57 14.95 -7.95 29.21
N LEU A 58 13.96 -8.45 28.48
CA LEU A 58 13.75 -8.07 27.07
C LEU A 58 13.38 -6.60 26.91
N GLU A 59 12.63 -6.02 27.83
CA GLU A 59 12.20 -4.63 27.75
C GLU A 59 13.41 -3.68 27.85
N GLU A 60 14.31 -3.97 28.79
CA GLU A 60 15.59 -3.27 28.93
C GLU A 60 16.51 -3.53 27.74
N THR A 61 16.51 -4.75 27.19
CA THR A 61 17.29 -5.10 25.99
C THR A 61 16.82 -4.29 24.78
N TYR A 62 15.50 -4.19 24.56
CA TYR A 62 14.94 -3.38 23.47
C TYR A 62 15.21 -1.91 23.68
N ARG A 63 15.08 -1.41 24.91
CA ARG A 63 15.43 -0.02 25.27
C ARG A 63 16.90 0.27 24.98
N TYR A 64 17.79 -0.65 25.32
CA TYR A 64 19.22 -0.54 25.04
C TYR A 64 19.49 -0.46 23.53
N CYS A 65 18.91 -1.38 22.73
CA CYS A 65 19.05 -1.34 21.27
C CYS A 65 18.46 -0.06 20.67
N ALA A 66 17.28 0.36 21.13
CA ALA A 66 16.61 1.55 20.62
C ALA A 66 17.40 2.84 20.91
N ASN A 67 18.06 2.94 22.08
CA ASN A 67 18.94 4.06 22.41
C ASN A 67 20.19 4.17 21.51
N ARG A 68 20.57 3.08 20.84
CA ARG A 68 21.71 3.06 19.91
C ARG A 68 21.33 3.54 18.51
N ILE A 69 20.03 3.64 18.21
CA ILE A 69 19.58 4.16 16.93
C ILE A 69 19.98 5.62 16.82
N ASN A 70 20.56 6.00 15.68
CA ASN A 70 20.95 7.39 15.44
C ASN A 70 19.72 8.29 15.39
N ALA A 71 19.49 9.06 16.46
CA ALA A 71 18.34 9.96 16.58
C ALA A 71 18.29 11.06 15.49
N HIS A 72 19.43 11.40 14.88
CA HIS A 72 19.48 12.38 13.79
C HIS A 72 19.01 11.80 12.44
N ASP A 73 19.01 10.47 12.29
CA ASP A 73 18.62 9.81 11.06
C ASP A 73 17.19 9.26 11.14
N LYS A 74 16.25 10.03 10.58
CA LYS A 74 14.82 9.68 10.54
C LYS A 74 14.54 8.36 9.78
N ARG A 75 15.47 7.89 8.94
CA ARG A 75 15.26 6.68 8.13
C ARG A 75 15.18 5.43 9.00
N ALA A 76 15.94 5.34 10.09
CA ALA A 76 15.86 4.21 11.02
C ALA A 76 14.47 4.09 11.65
N LEU A 77 13.89 5.22 12.06
CA LEU A 77 12.51 5.27 12.55
C LEU A 77 11.51 4.85 11.47
N LYS A 78 11.70 5.31 10.23
CA LYS A 78 10.84 4.88 9.10
C LYS A 78 10.95 3.38 8.84
N VAL A 79 12.14 2.78 8.95
CA VAL A 79 12.31 1.32 8.88
C VAL A 79 11.45 0.63 9.93
N LEU A 80 11.54 1.04 11.21
CA LEU A 80 10.75 0.44 12.29
C LEU A 80 9.24 0.57 12.05
N LYS A 81 8.79 1.74 11.60
CA LYS A 81 7.37 2.00 11.28
C LYS A 81 6.89 1.10 10.14
N TRP A 82 7.63 1.04 9.04
CA TRP A 82 7.29 0.18 7.91
C TRP A 82 7.29 -1.31 8.29
N VAL A 83 8.26 -1.77 9.08
CA VAL A 83 8.32 -3.17 9.53
C VAL A 83 7.16 -3.51 10.47
N GLY A 84 6.68 -2.57 11.28
CA GLY A 84 5.61 -2.80 12.26
C GLY A 84 4.18 -2.62 11.75
N PHE A 85 3.97 -1.74 10.76
CA PHE A 85 2.63 -1.27 10.38
C PHE A 85 2.32 -1.39 8.88
N ALA A 86 3.25 -1.93 8.07
CA ALA A 86 2.92 -2.34 6.71
C ALA A 86 1.89 -3.48 6.71
N SER A 87 0.98 -3.48 5.73
CA SER A 87 0.01 -4.58 5.53
C SER A 87 0.65 -5.96 5.30
N ARG A 88 1.93 -6.01 4.89
CA ARG A 88 2.75 -7.22 4.81
C ARG A 88 4.23 -6.84 5.00
N PRO A 89 5.11 -7.81 5.37
CA PRO A 89 6.54 -7.60 5.31
C PRO A 89 6.98 -7.07 3.95
N LEU A 90 7.89 -6.09 3.96
CA LEU A 90 8.42 -5.46 2.75
C LEU A 90 9.73 -6.13 2.36
N HIS A 91 9.87 -6.42 1.07
CA HIS A 91 11.15 -6.81 0.51
C HIS A 91 12.13 -5.65 0.66
N VAL A 92 13.42 -5.93 0.88
CA VAL A 92 14.41 -4.89 1.20
C VAL A 92 14.46 -3.76 0.16
N GLU A 93 14.31 -4.09 -1.12
CA GLU A 93 14.25 -3.09 -2.19
C GLU A 93 12.98 -2.23 -2.17
N GLU A 94 11.84 -2.79 -1.75
CA GLU A 94 10.60 -2.02 -1.53
C GLU A 94 10.78 -1.05 -0.36
N LEU A 95 11.40 -1.54 0.73
CA LEU A 95 11.63 -0.75 1.92
C LEU A 95 12.62 0.39 1.67
N ARG A 96 13.65 0.19 0.84
CA ARG A 96 14.59 1.25 0.44
C ARG A 96 13.87 2.46 -0.16
N GLU A 97 12.92 2.22 -1.06
CA GLU A 97 12.10 3.29 -1.63
C GLU A 97 11.16 3.89 -0.57
N ALA A 98 10.50 3.05 0.23
CA ALA A 98 9.56 3.49 1.24
C ALA A 98 10.18 4.39 2.33
N VAL A 99 11.47 4.24 2.61
CA VAL A 99 12.19 5.11 3.56
C VAL A 99 12.90 6.29 2.90
N ALA A 100 13.18 6.23 1.59
CA ALA A 100 13.90 7.28 0.87
C ALA A 100 13.08 8.56 0.67
N PHE A 101 11.77 8.42 0.47
CA PHE A 101 10.89 9.54 0.12
C PHE A 101 9.99 9.97 1.28
N GLU A 102 9.57 11.22 1.28
CA GLU A 102 8.58 11.79 2.19
C GLU A 102 7.24 12.03 1.46
N LYS A 103 6.16 12.23 2.22
CA LYS A 103 4.81 12.48 1.66
C LYS A 103 4.74 13.73 0.76
N GLN A 104 5.70 14.65 0.92
CA GLN A 104 5.82 15.90 0.16
C GLN A 104 6.62 15.73 -1.15
N ASP A 105 7.37 14.63 -1.31
CA ASP A 105 8.07 14.39 -2.57
C ASP A 105 7.06 14.26 -3.72
N THR A 106 7.49 14.69 -4.90
CA THR A 106 6.66 14.78 -6.11
C THR A 106 7.18 13.93 -7.26
N GLU A 107 8.40 13.42 -7.15
CA GLU A 107 9.03 12.61 -8.17
C GLU A 107 9.97 11.57 -7.56
N PHE A 108 10.17 10.49 -8.31
CA PHE A 108 11.13 9.44 -7.99
C PHE A 108 12.54 9.88 -8.37
N ASP A 109 13.45 9.84 -7.40
CA ASP A 109 14.88 10.09 -7.57
C ASP A 109 15.68 8.92 -7.00
N SER A 110 16.37 8.19 -7.88
CA SER A 110 17.20 7.05 -7.49
C SER A 110 18.38 7.42 -6.60
N ASN A 111 18.82 8.68 -6.60
CA ASN A 111 19.94 9.15 -5.77
C ASN A 111 19.57 9.26 -4.28
N LYS A 112 18.27 9.31 -3.96
CA LYS A 112 17.79 9.29 -2.57
C LYS A 112 17.80 7.90 -1.92
N LEU A 113 17.97 6.83 -2.71
CA LEU A 113 17.85 5.46 -2.22
C LEU A 113 19.01 5.12 -1.27
N PRO A 114 18.74 4.78 0.00
CA PRO A 114 19.78 4.36 0.93
C PRO A 114 20.39 3.03 0.46
N GLN A 115 21.60 2.73 0.92
CA GLN A 115 22.21 1.42 0.69
C GLN A 115 21.45 0.31 1.43
N ARG A 116 21.51 -0.92 0.92
CA ARG A 116 20.87 -2.08 1.55
C ARG A 116 21.39 -2.30 2.98
N ASP A 117 22.70 -2.23 3.17
CA ASP A 117 23.34 -2.46 4.46
C ASP A 117 22.92 -1.40 5.50
N PHE A 118 22.61 -0.19 5.05
CA PHE A 118 22.06 0.84 5.91
C PHE A 118 20.67 0.44 6.44
N ILE A 119 19.76 -0.09 5.60
CA ILE A 119 18.42 -0.52 6.04
C ILE A 119 18.48 -1.57 7.15
N ILE A 120 19.42 -2.51 7.03
CA ILE A 120 19.58 -3.62 7.97
C ILE A 120 20.29 -3.14 9.24
N GLY A 121 21.35 -2.33 9.08
CA GLY A 121 22.17 -1.85 10.19
C GLY A 121 21.59 -0.69 10.99
N SER A 122 20.66 0.09 10.43
CA SER A 122 20.18 1.34 11.03
C SER A 122 19.41 1.15 12.34
N CYS A 123 18.87 -0.04 12.59
CA CYS A 123 17.95 -0.30 13.70
C CYS A 123 18.57 -1.14 14.83
N ALA A 124 19.90 -1.18 14.95
CA ALA A 124 20.63 -1.77 16.08
C ALA A 124 20.12 -3.17 16.52
N ASN A 125 20.01 -4.10 15.56
CA ASN A 125 19.55 -5.49 15.74
C ASN A 125 18.06 -5.66 16.08
N LEU A 126 17.24 -4.59 16.03
CA LEU A 126 15.79 -4.74 16.18
C LEU A 126 15.11 -5.30 14.93
N VAL A 127 15.77 -5.18 13.78
CA VAL A 127 15.29 -5.72 12.50
C VAL A 127 16.31 -6.69 11.92
N VAL A 128 15.80 -7.64 11.15
CA VAL A 128 16.58 -8.67 10.47
C VAL A 128 16.12 -8.78 9.02
N LEU A 129 17.06 -9.09 8.13
CA LEU A 129 16.76 -9.49 6.77
C LEU A 129 16.60 -11.01 6.72
N ASP A 130 15.46 -11.48 6.27
CA ASP A 130 15.24 -12.90 6.04
C ASP A 130 16.01 -13.35 4.79
N PRO A 131 16.90 -14.35 4.89
CA PRO A 131 17.72 -14.78 3.75
C PRO A 131 16.92 -15.51 2.67
N ILE A 132 15.69 -15.99 2.96
CA ILE A 132 14.88 -16.76 2.01
C ILE A 132 14.14 -15.85 1.05
N ASP A 133 13.40 -14.88 1.58
CA ASP A 133 12.53 -14.00 0.80
C ASP A 133 12.99 -12.55 0.75
N LEU A 134 14.12 -12.24 1.40
CA LEU A 134 14.73 -10.90 1.45
C LEU A 134 13.77 -9.83 1.99
N CYS A 135 12.79 -10.22 2.80
CA CYS A 135 11.94 -9.30 3.52
C CYS A 135 12.57 -8.89 4.85
N VAL A 136 12.38 -7.62 5.21
CA VAL A 136 12.84 -7.07 6.48
C VAL A 136 11.74 -7.26 7.52
N ARG A 137 12.10 -7.88 8.64
CA ARG A 137 11.19 -8.21 9.76
C ARG A 137 11.80 -7.73 11.07
N PHE A 138 10.99 -7.64 12.11
CA PHE A 138 11.56 -7.53 13.45
C PHE A 138 12.35 -8.80 13.78
N ALA A 139 13.45 -8.65 14.51
CA ALA A 139 14.23 -9.79 15.00
C ALA A 139 13.36 -10.74 15.86
N HIS A 140 12.34 -10.19 16.51
CA HIS A 140 11.31 -10.95 17.22
C HIS A 140 9.97 -10.19 17.25
N SER A 141 8.85 -10.92 17.32
CA SER A 141 7.50 -10.36 17.28
C SER A 141 7.17 -9.43 18.47
N SER A 142 7.75 -9.68 19.65
CA SER A 142 7.58 -8.84 20.84
C SER A 142 8.19 -7.44 20.72
N ILE A 143 9.06 -7.20 19.73
CA ILE A 143 9.61 -5.85 19.47
C ILE A 143 8.49 -4.90 19.05
N LYS A 144 7.54 -5.35 18.21
CA LYS A 144 6.38 -4.54 17.85
C LYS A 144 5.60 -4.14 19.10
N GLN A 145 5.33 -5.10 19.98
CA GLN A 145 4.60 -4.87 21.23
C GLN A 145 5.31 -3.87 22.13
N TYR A 146 6.64 -3.98 22.25
CA TYR A 146 7.45 -3.02 22.97
C TYR A 146 7.31 -1.60 22.41
N LEU A 147 7.41 -1.43 21.09
CA LEU A 147 7.30 -0.12 20.44
C LEU A 147 5.91 0.52 20.58
N VAL A 148 4.85 -0.31 20.55
CA VAL A 148 3.46 0.15 20.78
C VAL A 148 3.20 0.50 22.24
N LYS A 149 3.88 -0.15 23.19
CA LYS A 149 3.73 0.13 24.62
C LYS A 149 4.57 1.33 25.08
N ASN A 150 5.82 1.40 24.64
CA ASN A 150 6.85 2.27 25.22
C ASN A 150 7.39 3.34 24.26
N GLY A 151 7.17 3.20 22.94
CA GLY A 151 7.78 4.07 21.94
C GLY A 151 9.30 3.86 21.79
N LEU A 152 10.00 4.83 21.21
CA LEU A 152 11.46 4.85 21.18
C LEU A 152 12.00 5.78 22.28
N PRO A 153 13.01 5.35 23.06
CA PRO A 153 13.70 6.23 23.99
C PRO A 153 14.52 7.27 23.22
N GLY A 154 14.52 8.54 23.66
CA GLY A 154 15.22 9.62 22.95
C GLY A 154 15.70 10.75 23.87
N PRO A 155 16.95 11.25 23.71
CA PRO A 155 17.47 12.39 24.47
C PRO A 155 16.86 13.75 24.08
N GLN A 156 15.98 13.81 23.07
CA GLN A 156 15.26 15.01 22.63
C GLN A 156 13.78 14.93 23.05
N ARG A 157 13.55 15.41 24.28
CA ARG A 157 12.37 15.35 25.16
C ARG A 157 11.02 15.91 24.66
N ALA A 158 10.62 15.77 23.39
CA ALA A 158 9.30 16.30 23.00
C ALA A 158 8.49 15.51 21.97
N LEU A 159 9.09 14.66 21.12
CA LEU A 159 8.35 14.14 19.95
C LEU A 159 8.46 12.63 19.70
N GLN A 160 9.26 11.88 20.47
CA GLN A 160 9.62 10.49 20.09
C GLN A 160 9.45 9.43 21.19
N GLU A 161 9.23 9.83 22.45
CA GLU A 161 8.85 8.89 23.53
C GLU A 161 7.38 8.46 23.45
N GLN A 162 6.62 9.00 22.50
CA GLN A 162 5.23 8.60 22.33
C GLN A 162 5.16 7.17 21.80
N PRO A 163 4.38 6.29 22.45
CA PRO A 163 4.13 4.97 21.95
C PRO A 163 3.53 5.02 20.55
N PHE A 164 3.86 4.05 19.71
CA PHE A 164 3.30 3.99 18.37
C PHE A 164 1.81 3.63 18.44
N ASP A 165 0.96 4.53 17.98
CA ASP A 165 -0.46 4.23 17.74
C ASP A 165 -0.57 3.40 16.46
N GLU A 166 -0.96 2.13 16.60
CA GLU A 166 -1.07 1.20 15.48
C GLU A 166 -1.95 1.75 14.35
N LYS A 167 -3.10 2.36 14.71
CA LYS A 167 -4.05 2.85 13.72
C LYS A 167 -3.48 4.06 12.96
N GLN A 168 -2.82 4.96 13.68
CA GLN A 168 -2.20 6.13 13.07
C GLN A 168 -1.00 5.77 12.19
N GLU A 169 -0.17 4.81 12.61
CA GLU A 169 1.01 4.40 11.86
C GLU A 169 0.65 3.53 10.63
N GLU A 170 -0.38 2.69 10.72
CA GLU A 170 -0.95 2.01 9.54
C GLU A 170 -1.53 3.03 8.55
N MET A 171 -2.24 4.06 9.03
CA MET A 171 -2.74 5.14 8.19
C MET A 171 -1.59 5.94 7.56
N ASN A 172 -0.50 6.18 8.28
CA ASN A 172 0.70 6.82 7.73
C ASN A 172 1.30 6.04 6.55
N CYS A 173 1.30 4.71 6.62
CA CYS A 173 1.73 3.84 5.52
C CYS A 173 0.81 4.01 4.30
N GLY A 174 -0.50 4.05 4.51
CA GLY A 174 -1.49 4.28 3.45
C GLY A 174 -1.37 5.65 2.79
N GLU A 175 -1.21 6.70 3.59
CA GLU A 175 -0.96 8.07 3.12
C GLU A 175 0.32 8.17 2.28
N PHE A 176 1.38 7.46 2.68
CA PHE A 176 2.58 7.38 1.87
C PHE A 176 2.35 6.66 0.55
N CYS A 177 1.56 5.57 0.54
CA CYS A 177 1.19 4.89 -0.71
C CYS A 177 0.47 5.85 -1.67
N ILE A 178 -0.45 6.69 -1.17
CA ILE A 178 -1.08 7.75 -1.99
C ILE A 178 -0.02 8.71 -2.54
N ALA A 179 0.84 9.24 -1.68
CA ALA A 179 1.87 10.21 -2.07
C ALA A 179 2.79 9.65 -3.16
N TYR A 180 3.26 8.41 -2.99
CA TYR A 180 4.11 7.71 -3.96
C TYR A 180 3.40 7.54 -5.30
N LEU A 181 2.14 7.06 -5.32
CA LEU A 181 1.37 6.87 -6.54
C LEU A 181 1.04 8.18 -7.27
N CYS A 182 1.15 9.32 -6.59
CA CYS A 182 0.98 10.66 -7.16
C CYS A 182 2.27 11.27 -7.73
N PHE A 183 3.38 10.54 -7.79
CA PHE A 183 4.61 11.04 -8.41
C PHE A 183 4.41 11.40 -9.89
N SER A 184 5.12 12.44 -10.34
CA SER A 184 5.11 12.95 -11.72
C SER A 184 5.50 11.87 -12.74
N ASN A 185 6.36 10.93 -12.35
CA ASN A 185 6.77 9.76 -13.13
C ASN A 185 5.59 8.92 -13.62
N PHE A 186 4.47 8.93 -12.88
CA PHE A 186 3.26 8.19 -13.21
C PHE A 186 2.23 9.03 -14.00
N SER A 187 2.47 10.34 -14.14
CA SER A 187 1.51 11.30 -14.70
C SER A 187 1.48 11.34 -16.24
N LEU A 188 2.53 10.92 -16.94
CA LEU A 188 2.69 11.16 -18.38
C LEU A 188 2.91 9.91 -19.25
N GLN A 189 1.81 9.21 -19.56
CA GLN A 189 1.67 8.54 -20.86
C GLN A 189 0.49 9.06 -21.69
N ILE A 190 -0.14 10.17 -21.30
CA ILE A 190 -1.19 10.81 -22.10
C ILE A 190 -0.64 12.12 -22.65
N GLU A 191 0.07 12.07 -23.77
CA GLU A 191 0.18 13.23 -24.66
C GLU A 191 0.49 12.87 -26.12
N HIS A 192 -0.25 11.90 -26.67
CA HIS A 192 -0.61 12.01 -28.09
C HIS A 192 -2.07 11.59 -28.24
N LYS A 193 -2.97 12.57 -28.34
CA LYS A 193 -4.26 12.36 -29.00
C LYS A 193 -3.95 11.84 -30.40
N CYS A 194 -4.01 10.53 -30.58
CA CYS A 194 -4.03 9.96 -31.90
C CYS A 194 -5.39 10.32 -32.50
N ASN A 195 -5.41 11.34 -33.37
CA ASN A 195 -6.59 11.68 -34.16
C ASN A 195 -6.86 10.63 -35.27
N ALA A 196 -6.10 9.53 -35.31
CA ALA A 196 -6.33 8.44 -36.25
C ALA A 196 -7.63 7.72 -35.89
N THR A 197 -8.68 8.08 -36.61
CA THR A 197 -9.91 7.32 -36.67
C THR A 197 -9.76 6.21 -37.72
N ARG A 198 -10.32 5.04 -37.43
CA ARG A 198 -10.48 3.95 -38.38
C ARG A 198 -11.94 3.86 -38.75
N ASP A 199 -12.19 3.81 -40.04
CA ASP A 199 -13.48 3.53 -40.63
C ASP A 199 -13.87 2.10 -40.29
N ALA A 200 -14.86 1.94 -39.43
CA ALA A 200 -15.48 0.65 -39.14
C ALA A 200 -16.84 0.61 -39.81
N VAL A 201 -17.01 -0.33 -40.74
CA VAL A 201 -18.29 -0.62 -41.35
C VAL A 201 -19.15 -1.31 -40.31
N VAL A 202 -20.25 -0.66 -39.89
CA VAL A 202 -21.22 -1.29 -38.99
C VAL A 202 -22.03 -2.30 -39.80
N PRO A 203 -22.03 -3.60 -39.43
CA PRO A 203 -22.87 -4.59 -40.09
C PRO A 203 -24.34 -4.20 -39.95
N ASP A 204 -25.16 -4.55 -40.95
CA ASP A 204 -26.59 -4.27 -40.93
C ASP A 204 -27.21 -4.85 -39.63
N PRO A 205 -27.95 -4.05 -38.83
CA PRO A 205 -28.65 -4.53 -37.62
C PRO A 205 -29.51 -5.78 -37.86
N VAL A 206 -30.01 -5.98 -39.08
CA VAL A 206 -30.77 -7.16 -39.52
C VAL A 206 -29.96 -8.47 -39.36
N LEU A 207 -28.63 -8.42 -39.49
CA LEU A 207 -27.75 -9.58 -39.30
C LEU A 207 -27.72 -10.07 -37.86
N PHE A 208 -27.89 -9.16 -36.88
CA PHE A 208 -27.91 -9.51 -35.45
C PHE A 208 -29.30 -9.98 -34.98
N ALA A 209 -30.36 -9.65 -35.73
CA ALA A 209 -31.73 -10.08 -35.42
C ALA A 209 -32.02 -11.56 -35.74
N GLY A 210 -31.17 -12.21 -36.54
CA GLY A 210 -31.18 -13.67 -36.73
C GLY A 210 -32.57 -14.26 -37.09
N PRO A 211 -32.92 -15.46 -36.58
CA PRO A 211 -34.21 -16.11 -36.86
C PRO A 211 -35.45 -15.33 -36.40
N ALA A 212 -35.31 -14.32 -35.55
CA ALA A 212 -36.44 -13.53 -35.03
C ALA A 212 -37.19 -12.77 -36.15
N LEU A 213 -36.52 -12.49 -37.27
CA LEU A 213 -37.12 -11.90 -38.47
C LEU A 213 -37.94 -12.88 -39.31
N LYS A 214 -37.78 -14.19 -39.09
CA LYS A 214 -38.54 -15.27 -39.74
C LYS A 214 -39.75 -15.73 -38.91
N SER A 215 -39.91 -15.17 -37.70
CA SER A 215 -41.05 -15.43 -36.81
C SER A 215 -42.28 -14.64 -37.26
N SER A 216 -43.46 -15.20 -37.01
CA SER A 216 -44.76 -14.55 -37.21
C SER A 216 -44.90 -13.20 -36.48
N LEU A 217 -44.02 -12.91 -35.52
CA LEU A 217 -43.96 -11.67 -34.74
C LEU A 217 -43.17 -10.54 -35.42
N ARG A 218 -42.79 -10.68 -36.70
CA ARG A 218 -42.02 -9.67 -37.45
C ARG A 218 -42.63 -8.27 -37.38
N TYR A 219 -43.96 -8.16 -37.30
CA TYR A 219 -44.69 -6.91 -37.19
C TYR A 219 -44.43 -6.12 -35.89
N LEU A 220 -43.96 -6.79 -34.82
CA LEU A 220 -43.58 -6.12 -33.57
C LEU A 220 -42.22 -5.40 -33.69
N PHE A 221 -41.41 -5.77 -34.68
CA PHE A 221 -40.14 -5.15 -34.96
C PHE A 221 -40.30 -4.20 -36.15
N ARG A 222 -40.12 -2.88 -35.94
CA ARG A 222 -40.05 -1.90 -37.05
C ARG A 222 -38.78 -2.13 -37.87
N VAL A 223 -38.85 -3.06 -38.81
CA VAL A 223 -37.79 -3.34 -39.78
C VAL A 223 -37.99 -2.40 -40.98
N PRO A 224 -37.02 -1.57 -41.37
CA PRO A 224 -37.13 -0.73 -42.56
C PRO A 224 -37.14 -1.60 -43.83
N ASP A 225 -38.05 -1.32 -44.77
CA ASP A 225 -38.20 -2.07 -46.03
C ASP A 225 -37.07 -1.84 -47.06
N SER A 226 -36.09 -0.99 -46.77
CA SER A 226 -34.97 -0.67 -47.66
C SER A 226 -33.62 -0.72 -46.92
N PRO A 227 -32.57 -1.31 -47.52
CA PRO A 227 -31.23 -1.28 -46.94
C PRO A 227 -30.76 0.18 -46.90
N LYS A 228 -30.63 0.73 -45.68
CA LYS A 228 -29.98 2.04 -45.50
C LYS A 228 -28.50 1.89 -45.86
N PRO A 229 -27.85 2.92 -46.43
CA PRO A 229 -26.43 2.85 -46.72
C PRO A 229 -25.63 2.52 -45.46
N GLN A 230 -24.66 1.61 -45.59
CA GLN A 230 -23.78 1.20 -44.50
C GLN A 230 -23.17 2.45 -43.85
N ARG A 231 -23.43 2.62 -42.55
CA ARG A 231 -22.85 3.72 -41.78
C ARG A 231 -21.42 3.33 -41.41
N VAL A 232 -20.46 4.08 -41.92
CA VAL A 232 -19.08 4.02 -41.47
C VAL A 232 -18.98 4.78 -40.15
N LEU A 233 -18.63 4.08 -39.07
CA LEU A 233 -18.29 4.72 -37.81
C LEU A 233 -16.79 4.98 -37.77
N GLN A 234 -16.43 6.21 -37.42
CA GLN A 234 -15.06 6.59 -37.13
C GLN A 234 -14.70 6.12 -35.72
N LEU A 235 -14.13 4.92 -35.60
CA LEU A 235 -13.65 4.39 -34.33
C LEU A 235 -12.24 4.92 -34.06
N ARG A 236 -12.00 5.47 -32.87
CA ARG A 236 -10.64 5.90 -32.50
C ARG A 236 -9.71 4.70 -32.43
N SER A 237 -8.57 4.78 -33.13
CA SER A 237 -7.52 3.78 -33.02
C SER A 237 -6.86 3.87 -31.64
N ILE A 238 -6.95 2.78 -30.87
CA ILE A 238 -6.24 2.63 -29.61
C ILE A 238 -4.82 2.17 -29.96
N ARG A 239 -3.79 2.96 -29.61
CA ARG A 239 -2.43 2.43 -29.56
C ARG A 239 -2.40 1.36 -28.46
N THR A 240 -1.84 0.19 -28.75
CA THR A 240 -1.42 -0.75 -27.71
C THR A 240 -0.49 0.00 -26.77
N SER A 241 -0.90 0.19 -25.52
CA SER A 241 -0.08 0.82 -24.50
C SER A 241 1.25 0.08 -24.43
N THR A 242 2.36 0.76 -24.68
CA THR A 242 3.68 0.27 -24.27
C THR A 242 3.60 0.06 -22.76
N ILE A 243 3.63 -1.21 -22.32
CA ILE A 243 3.61 -1.56 -20.90
C ILE A 243 4.70 -0.73 -20.24
N PRO A 244 4.37 0.14 -19.28
CA PRO A 244 5.38 0.96 -18.64
C PRO A 244 6.36 0.03 -17.93
N ASP A 245 7.65 0.35 -18.02
CA ASP A 245 8.64 -0.41 -17.25
C ASP A 245 8.42 -0.14 -15.76
N ARG A 246 7.78 -1.11 -15.10
CA ARG A 246 7.53 -1.11 -13.66
C ARG A 246 8.73 -1.62 -12.87
N SER A 247 9.73 -2.21 -13.54
CA SER A 247 10.84 -2.89 -12.87
C SER A 247 11.72 -1.91 -12.09
N GLN A 248 11.77 -0.64 -12.50
CA GLN A 248 12.50 0.42 -11.80
C GLN A 248 11.85 0.85 -10.46
N TYR A 249 10.55 0.59 -10.27
CA TYR A 249 9.79 1.03 -9.09
C TYR A 249 9.43 -0.18 -8.22
N LYS A 250 10.29 -0.51 -7.27
CA LYS A 250 10.16 -1.70 -6.43
C LYS A 250 8.96 -1.60 -5.50
N PHE A 251 8.69 -0.42 -4.92
CA PHE A 251 7.58 -0.21 -3.99
C PHE A 251 6.21 -0.08 -4.68
N LEU A 252 6.18 0.17 -5.98
CA LEU A 252 4.95 0.46 -6.73
C LEU A 252 3.84 -0.58 -6.58
N ASN A 253 4.19 -1.86 -6.62
CA ASN A 253 3.20 -2.94 -6.51
C ASN A 253 2.58 -2.97 -5.12
N TYR A 254 3.40 -2.82 -4.08
CA TYR A 254 2.92 -2.70 -2.71
C TYR A 254 1.97 -1.50 -2.58
N ALA A 255 2.38 -0.32 -3.07
CA ALA A 255 1.56 0.89 -2.99
C ALA A 255 0.21 0.71 -3.70
N THR A 256 0.23 0.15 -4.91
CA THR A 256 -0.97 -0.09 -5.73
C THR A 256 -1.98 -1.01 -5.05
N VAL A 257 -1.52 -2.03 -4.34
CA VAL A 257 -2.40 -3.00 -3.66
C VAL A 257 -2.94 -2.44 -2.35
N ASN A 258 -2.12 -1.69 -1.59
CA ASN A 258 -2.42 -1.38 -0.19
C ASN A 258 -2.97 0.02 0.07
N TRP A 259 -2.80 0.99 -0.86
CA TRP A 259 -3.23 2.37 -0.62
C TRP A 259 -4.69 2.45 -0.18
N VAL A 260 -5.61 1.75 -0.87
CA VAL A 260 -7.03 1.77 -0.52
C VAL A 260 -7.34 1.05 0.80
N GLY A 261 -6.66 -0.06 1.08
CA GLY A 261 -6.88 -0.83 2.31
C GLY A 261 -6.49 -0.03 3.56
N GLN A 262 -5.35 0.64 3.50
CA GLN A 262 -4.79 1.41 4.62
C GLN A 262 -5.41 2.81 4.77
N THR A 263 -6.18 3.30 3.80
CA THR A 263 -6.82 4.64 3.85
C THR A 263 -8.33 4.59 4.16
N ARG A 264 -8.82 3.48 4.71
CA ARG A 264 -10.26 3.31 5.03
C ARG A 264 -10.79 4.33 6.04
N SER A 265 -9.94 4.81 6.93
CA SER A 265 -10.28 5.82 7.95
C SER A 265 -9.72 7.21 7.62
N LEU A 266 -9.32 7.47 6.37
CA LEU A 266 -8.79 8.77 5.97
C LEU A 266 -9.86 9.87 6.15
N ALA A 267 -9.55 10.85 6.99
CA ALA A 267 -10.44 11.97 7.28
C ALA A 267 -10.38 13.03 6.16
N ARG A 268 -11.48 13.77 5.97
CA ARG A 268 -11.62 14.77 4.90
C ARG A 268 -10.73 15.99 5.07
N ASP A 269 -10.32 16.28 6.29
CA ASP A 269 -9.42 17.35 6.70
C ASP A 269 -7.94 16.96 6.58
N SER A 270 -7.62 15.69 6.25
CA SER A 270 -6.24 15.27 6.03
C SER A 270 -5.60 16.05 4.87
N PRO A 271 -4.33 16.48 4.98
CA PRO A 271 -3.60 17.08 3.87
C PRO A 271 -3.44 16.13 2.67
N MET A 272 -3.69 14.82 2.86
CA MET A 272 -3.70 13.83 1.78
C MET A 272 -5.04 13.69 1.07
N TRP A 273 -6.10 14.34 1.52
CA TRP A 273 -7.41 14.21 0.90
C TRP A 273 -7.41 14.64 -0.58
N GLU A 274 -6.76 15.74 -0.93
CA GLU A 274 -6.73 16.21 -2.33
C GLU A 274 -5.99 15.22 -3.24
N LYS A 275 -4.82 14.72 -2.82
CA LYS A 275 -4.09 13.68 -3.57
C LYS A 275 -4.90 12.39 -3.66
N PHE A 276 -5.58 12.01 -2.59
CA PHE A 276 -6.45 10.83 -2.54
C PHE A 276 -7.64 10.95 -3.50
N GLU A 277 -8.34 12.08 -3.50
CA GLU A 277 -9.46 12.34 -4.40
C GLU A 277 -9.01 12.38 -5.86
N LYS A 278 -7.89 13.07 -6.14
CA LYS A 278 -7.29 13.07 -7.48
C LYS A 278 -6.92 11.66 -7.91
N LEU A 279 -6.26 10.88 -7.05
CA LEU A 279 -5.88 9.50 -7.36
C LEU A 279 -7.13 8.65 -7.60
N ALA A 280 -8.18 8.76 -6.79
CA ALA A 280 -9.41 7.98 -6.94
C ALA A 280 -10.21 8.32 -8.22
N THR A 281 -10.17 9.58 -8.67
CA THR A 281 -10.96 10.05 -9.82
C THR A 281 -10.17 10.05 -11.14
N CYS A 282 -8.85 10.17 -11.11
CA CYS A 282 -8.00 10.18 -12.29
C CYS A 282 -7.59 8.76 -12.68
N PHE A 283 -8.35 8.14 -13.58
CA PHE A 283 -8.02 6.81 -14.09
C PHE A 283 -6.79 6.84 -15.01
N ASN A 284 -5.83 5.96 -14.72
CA ASN A 284 -4.61 5.81 -15.51
C ASN A 284 -4.55 4.38 -16.07
N GLU A 285 -4.84 4.21 -17.37
CA GLU A 285 -4.78 2.89 -18.04
C GLU A 285 -3.37 2.29 -18.05
N THR A 286 -2.35 3.14 -18.19
CA THR A 286 -0.95 2.71 -18.26
C THR A 286 -0.50 2.04 -16.97
N TRP A 287 -0.80 2.68 -15.84
CA TRP A 287 -0.32 2.24 -14.53
C TRP A 287 -1.35 1.47 -13.70
N ASN A 288 -2.64 1.63 -13.99
CA ASN A 288 -3.75 0.88 -13.42
C ASN A 288 -3.68 0.73 -11.89
N PHE A 289 -3.74 1.86 -11.18
CA PHE A 289 -3.64 1.92 -9.72
C PHE A 289 -4.94 1.54 -8.99
N HIS A 290 -6.05 1.44 -9.72
CA HIS A 290 -7.37 1.27 -9.15
C HIS A 290 -7.74 -0.21 -9.00
N PRO A 291 -8.27 -0.63 -7.84
CA PRO A 291 -8.75 -2.00 -7.66
C PRO A 291 -10.12 -2.24 -8.35
N TRP A 292 -10.84 -1.20 -8.74
CA TRP A 292 -12.08 -1.30 -9.50
C TRP A 292 -11.82 -1.31 -11.02
N LYS A 293 -12.52 -2.20 -11.72
CA LYS A 293 -12.43 -2.31 -13.18
C LYS A 293 -13.59 -1.53 -13.83
N PRO A 294 -13.32 -0.51 -14.65
CA PRO A 294 -14.36 0.20 -15.38
C PRO A 294 -14.93 -0.66 -16.52
N GLY A 295 -16.24 -0.51 -16.77
CA GLY A 295 -16.91 -1.15 -17.93
C GLY A 295 -16.59 -0.46 -19.27
N GLY A 296 -16.02 0.75 -19.23
CA GLY A 296 -15.60 1.53 -20.38
C GLY A 296 -14.74 2.73 -20.00
N ARG A 297 -14.18 3.42 -20.99
CA ARG A 297 -13.21 4.52 -20.79
C ARG A 297 -13.83 5.86 -20.40
N SER A 298 -15.16 5.95 -20.41
CA SER A 298 -15.87 7.18 -20.02
C SER A 298 -15.68 7.46 -18.52
N LEU A 299 -15.57 8.73 -18.15
CA LEU A 299 -15.55 9.17 -16.75
C LEU A 299 -16.73 8.59 -15.96
N ARG A 300 -17.93 8.56 -16.54
CA ARG A 300 -19.13 7.97 -15.92
C ARG A 300 -18.93 6.49 -15.55
N SER A 301 -18.39 5.68 -16.47
CA SER A 301 -18.14 4.26 -16.21
C SER A 301 -17.08 4.06 -15.11
N GLN A 302 -16.06 4.90 -15.07
CA GLN A 302 -15.03 4.87 -14.02
C GLN A 302 -15.63 5.23 -12.66
N LEU A 303 -16.41 6.31 -12.57
CA LEU A 303 -17.10 6.73 -11.35
C LEU A 303 -18.12 5.69 -10.88
N HIS A 304 -18.82 5.02 -11.80
CA HIS A 304 -19.75 3.95 -11.46
C HIS A 304 -19.03 2.73 -10.86
N SER A 305 -17.88 2.34 -11.43
CA SER A 305 -17.07 1.25 -10.88
C SER A 305 -16.44 1.61 -9.53
N LEU A 306 -15.98 2.86 -9.35
CA LEU A 306 -15.55 3.38 -8.06
C LEU A 306 -16.67 3.28 -7.02
N PHE A 307 -17.87 3.79 -7.34
CA PHE A 307 -19.03 3.73 -6.46
C PHE A 307 -19.37 2.28 -6.07
N GLY A 308 -19.49 1.39 -7.05
CA GLY A 308 -19.82 -0.01 -6.81
C GLY A 308 -18.79 -0.72 -5.94
N TRP A 309 -17.50 -0.43 -6.15
CA TRP A 309 -16.42 -0.96 -5.34
C TRP A 309 -16.44 -0.41 -3.91
N ALA A 310 -16.59 0.91 -3.75
CA ALA A 310 -16.62 1.55 -2.43
C ALA A 310 -17.78 1.04 -1.57
N VAL A 311 -18.97 0.82 -2.16
CA VAL A 311 -20.11 0.19 -1.46
C VAL A 311 -19.80 -1.26 -1.10
N ARG A 312 -19.21 -2.04 -2.02
CA ARG A 312 -18.90 -3.45 -1.78
C ARG A 312 -17.88 -3.65 -0.65
N GLU A 313 -16.85 -2.80 -0.62
CA GLU A 313 -15.75 -2.89 0.35
C GLU A 313 -15.98 -2.04 1.62
N ASN A 314 -17.16 -1.43 1.74
CA ASN A 314 -17.52 -0.51 2.84
C ASN A 314 -16.48 0.60 3.06
N HIS A 315 -15.97 1.19 1.98
CA HIS A 315 -14.93 2.21 2.03
C HIS A 315 -15.55 3.62 2.04
N GLU A 316 -15.80 4.15 3.23
CA GLU A 316 -16.49 5.43 3.43
C GLU A 316 -15.84 6.62 2.71
N PRO A 317 -14.51 6.88 2.79
CA PRO A 317 -13.89 7.99 2.06
C PRO A 317 -14.14 7.99 0.56
N LEU A 318 -13.90 6.85 -0.11
CA LEU A 318 -14.16 6.66 -1.55
C LEU A 318 -15.64 6.77 -1.90
N LEU A 319 -16.53 6.24 -1.06
CA LEU A 319 -17.96 6.38 -1.25
C LEU A 319 -18.36 7.87 -1.21
N SER A 320 -17.78 8.62 -0.27
CA SER A 320 -18.04 10.03 -0.11
C SER A 320 -17.57 10.85 -1.33
N ILE A 321 -16.43 10.48 -1.94
CA ILE A 321 -15.96 11.05 -3.21
C ILE A 321 -16.94 10.71 -4.32
N ALA A 322 -17.33 9.43 -4.46
CA ALA A 322 -18.27 9.01 -5.50
C ALA A 322 -19.62 9.75 -5.42
N LEU A 323 -20.12 10.03 -4.21
CA LEU A 323 -21.37 10.75 -3.99
C LEU A 323 -21.31 12.24 -4.36
N ASN A 324 -20.11 12.85 -4.41
CA ASN A 324 -19.95 14.22 -4.94
C ASN A 324 -20.35 14.27 -6.43
N TRP A 325 -20.18 13.16 -7.15
CA TRP A 325 -20.51 13.00 -8.57
C TRP A 325 -21.90 12.40 -8.80
N LYS A 326 -22.82 12.56 -7.85
CA LYS A 326 -24.17 11.96 -7.92
C LYS A 326 -24.92 12.32 -9.20
N LYS A 327 -24.73 13.52 -9.75
CA LYS A 327 -25.42 13.94 -10.99
C LYS A 327 -24.90 13.17 -12.19
N GLU A 328 -23.60 12.97 -12.28
CA GLU A 328 -22.91 12.27 -13.36
C GLU A 328 -23.19 10.76 -13.31
N ILE A 329 -23.35 10.21 -12.10
CA ILE A 329 -23.71 8.80 -11.84
C ILE A 329 -25.21 8.55 -12.10
N LEU A 330 -26.10 9.49 -11.73
CA LEU A 330 -27.56 9.33 -11.81
C LEU A 330 -28.16 9.81 -13.14
N GLN A 331 -27.43 10.57 -13.97
CA GLN A 331 -27.81 10.81 -15.36
C GLN A 331 -27.69 9.51 -16.17
N TRP A 332 -28.67 8.64 -16.00
CA TRP A 332 -28.93 7.58 -16.96
C TRP A 332 -29.49 8.24 -18.23
N ASP A 333 -28.77 8.08 -19.34
CA ASP A 333 -29.42 8.27 -20.65
C ASP A 333 -30.57 7.27 -20.70
N THR A 334 -31.80 7.76 -20.75
CA THR A 334 -33.04 6.99 -20.92
C THR A 334 -33.10 6.21 -22.24
N HIS A 335 -32.00 6.14 -22.99
CA HIS A 335 -31.92 5.56 -24.33
C HIS A 335 -31.10 4.26 -24.42
N LEU A 336 -30.40 3.81 -23.37
CA LEU A 336 -29.63 2.56 -23.39
C LEU A 336 -30.16 1.56 -22.38
N TYR A 337 -31.20 0.83 -22.79
CA TYR A 337 -31.61 -0.41 -22.15
C TYR A 337 -30.51 -1.45 -22.33
N ILE A 338 -29.89 -1.92 -21.24
CA ILE A 338 -29.49 -3.31 -20.94
C ILE A 338 -29.08 -3.34 -19.45
N THR A 339 -30.09 -3.49 -18.59
CA THR A 339 -30.13 -4.09 -17.23
C THR A 339 -31.19 -3.38 -16.38
N PRO A 340 -32.10 -4.09 -15.70
CA PRO A 340 -33.24 -3.46 -15.05
C PRO A 340 -32.81 -2.81 -13.72
N LEU A 341 -32.84 -1.47 -13.73
CA LEU A 341 -32.79 -0.51 -12.62
C LEU A 341 -33.44 -0.96 -11.27
N PRO A 342 -34.55 -1.73 -11.24
CA PRO A 342 -35.21 -2.13 -9.99
C PRO A 342 -34.37 -2.99 -9.06
N VAL A 343 -33.40 -3.78 -9.54
CA VAL A 343 -32.63 -4.69 -8.68
C VAL A 343 -31.57 -3.92 -7.87
N MET A 344 -30.88 -2.97 -8.50
CA MET A 344 -29.89 -2.13 -7.81
C MET A 344 -30.54 -1.11 -6.89
N ILE A 345 -31.64 -0.47 -7.30
CA ILE A 345 -32.39 0.45 -6.42
C ILE A 345 -33.00 -0.30 -5.23
N ARG A 346 -33.51 -1.53 -5.41
CA ARG A 346 -33.99 -2.37 -4.28
C ARG A 346 -32.86 -2.86 -3.38
N ARG A 347 -31.62 -2.97 -3.88
CA ARG A 347 -30.43 -3.26 -3.06
C ARG A 347 -30.00 -2.01 -2.28
N TRP A 348 -30.01 -0.85 -2.93
CA TRP A 348 -29.70 0.44 -2.33
C TRP A 348 -30.71 0.83 -1.25
N HIS A 349 -32.00 0.70 -1.51
CA HIS A 349 -33.05 0.97 -0.54
C HIS A 349 -32.98 0.01 0.67
N ARG A 350 -32.66 -1.28 0.45
CA ARG A 350 -32.43 -2.25 1.54
C ARG A 350 -31.19 -1.93 2.36
N TYR A 351 -30.15 -1.36 1.75
CA TYR A 351 -28.91 -0.98 2.44
C TYR A 351 -29.08 0.32 3.25
N CYS A 352 -29.76 1.33 2.70
CA CYS A 352 -30.14 2.54 3.43
C CYS A 352 -31.05 2.22 4.64
N LEU A 353 -31.97 1.24 4.50
CA LEU A 353 -32.79 0.75 5.61
C LEU A 353 -31.99 -0.06 6.64
N ALA A 354 -30.88 -0.70 6.25
CA ALA A 354 -29.99 -1.41 7.17
C ALA A 354 -29.10 -0.45 7.98
N LEU A 355 -28.67 0.66 7.38
CA LEU A 355 -27.88 1.72 8.03
C LEU A 355 -28.70 2.62 8.98
N GLN A 356 -30.02 2.60 8.88
CA GLN A 356 -30.92 3.36 9.78
C GLN A 356 -31.36 2.59 11.03
N LYS A 357 -30.94 1.33 11.22
CA LYS A 357 -31.23 0.62 12.48
C LYS A 357 -30.27 1.11 13.57
N PRO A 358 -30.77 1.63 14.71
CA PRO A 358 -29.90 2.00 15.82
C PRO A 358 -29.18 0.73 16.31
N ILE A 359 -27.88 0.88 16.58
CA ILE A 359 -27.09 -0.09 17.31
C ILE A 359 -27.74 -0.21 18.69
N GLN A 360 -28.56 -1.24 18.90
CA GLN A 360 -28.94 -1.63 20.25
C GLN A 360 -27.69 -2.24 20.89
N THR A 361 -27.28 -1.61 21.98
CA THR A 361 -26.17 -1.91 22.89
C THR A 361 -26.02 -3.38 23.25
#